data_AF-D6TFE2-F1
#
_entry.id   AF-D6TFE2-F1
#
_cell.length_a   1.000
_cell.length_b   1.000
_cell.length_c   1.000
_cell.angle_alpha   90.00
_cell.angle_beta   90.00
_cell.angle_gamma   90.00
#
_symmetry.space_group_name_H-M   'P 1'
#
loop_
_entity.id
_entity.type
_entity.pdbx_description
1 polymer ?
#
loop_
_entity_poly.entity_id
_entity_poly.type
_entity_poly.pdbx_seq_one_letter_code
_entity_poly.pdbx_strand_id
1 'polypeptide(L)'
;MQIQRTVTLVIEPDRDLERTIDVFREVQHALSEPCFNDGKPLGALPLQRACYHQVKGSLSAQMTISAIRLVSAAYASGTSNKKPAQRPFLFKKARPCVVPGRKAWT
;
A
#
# COMPACT_ATOMS: atom_id res chain seq x y z
N MET A 1 19.97 -29.38 11.83
CA MET A 1 18.55 -28.93 11.90
C MET A 1 18.55 -27.52 12.48
N GLN A 2 18.35 -26.47 11.66
CA GLN A 2 18.31 -25.08 12.13
C GLN A 2 16.93 -24.81 12.73
N ILE A 3 16.86 -24.62 14.05
CA ILE A 3 15.64 -24.19 14.72
C ILE A 3 15.43 -22.71 14.38
N GLN A 4 14.51 -22.42 13.46
CA GLN A 4 14.14 -21.05 13.12
C GLN A 4 13.21 -20.53 14.23
N ARG A 5 13.74 -19.67 15.11
CA ARG A 5 12.96 -19.04 16.19
C ARG A 5 12.28 -17.80 15.64
N THR A 6 10.95 -17.83 15.57
CA THR A 6 10.14 -16.66 15.25
C THR A 6 10.06 -15.77 16.49
N VAL A 7 10.57 -14.53 16.40
CA VAL A 7 10.46 -13.54 17.47
C VAL A 7 9.32 -12.58 17.13
N THR A 8 8.37 -12.45 18.04
CA THR A 8 7.30 -11.45 17.91
C THR A 8 7.85 -10.10 18.36
N LEU A 9 7.97 -9.16 17.43
CA LEU A 9 8.30 -7.77 17.74
C LEU A 9 7.02 -7.03 18.11
N VAL A 10 6.97 -6.53 19.34
CA VAL A 10 5.93 -5.59 19.78
C VAL A 10 6.43 -4.20 19.46
N ILE A 11 5.73 -3.51 18.58
CA ILE A 11 5.99 -2.11 18.26
C ILE A 11 5.03 -1.29 19.10
N GLU A 12 5.57 -0.45 19.98
CA GLU A 12 4.78 0.48 20.78
C GLU A 12 4.08 1.51 19.86
N PRO A 13 2.92 2.06 20.27
CA PRO A 13 2.25 3.10 19.49
C PRO A 13 3.17 4.29 19.24
N ASP A 14 3.41 4.59 17.96
CA ASP A 14 4.25 5.69 17.49
C ASP A 14 3.42 6.57 16.55
N ARG A 15 3.20 7.82 16.95
CA ARG A 15 2.38 8.79 16.21
C ARG A 15 2.99 9.19 14.87
N ASP A 16 4.32 9.24 14.78
CA ASP A 16 5.00 9.59 13.53
C ASP A 16 4.91 8.42 12.54
N LEU A 17 4.98 7.18 13.04
CA LEU A 17 4.72 6.00 12.24
C LEU A 17 3.27 5.96 11.75
N GLU A 18 2.30 6.22 12.63
CA GLU A 18 0.89 6.30 12.26
C GLU A 18 0.65 7.35 11.16
N ARG A 19 1.19 8.55 11.34
CA ARG A 19 1.13 9.62 10.33
C ARG A 19 1.78 9.20 9.01
N THR A 20 2.93 8.54 9.06
CA THR A 20 3.62 8.05 7.86
C THR A 20 2.77 7.02 7.12
N ILE A 21 2.10 6.12 7.84
CA ILE A 21 1.19 5.13 7.25
C ILE A 21 -0.02 5.81 6.61
N ASP A 22 -0.56 6.85 7.23
CA ASP A 22 -1.70 7.58 6.70
C ASP A 22 -1.34 8.37 5.43
N VAL A 23 -0.21 9.10 5.43
CA VAL A 23 0.32 9.75 4.21
C VAL A 23 0.62 8.73 3.11
N PHE A 24 1.14 7.56 3.48
CA PHE A 24 1.36 6.47 2.53
C PHE A 24 0.06 6.02 1.84
N ARG A 25 -1.04 5.90 2.60
CA ARG A 25 -2.35 5.57 2.04
C ARG A 25 -2.88 6.68 1.16
N GLU A 26 -2.77 7.93 1.57
CA GLU A 26 -3.19 9.08 0.76
C GLU A 26 -2.50 9.08 -0.60
N VAL A 27 -1.18 8.82 -0.63
CA VAL A 27 -0.44 8.65 -1.88
C VAL A 27 -0.97 7.47 -2.70
N GLN A 28 -1.25 6.32 -2.07
CA GLN A 28 -1.83 5.18 -2.79
C GLN A 28 -3.21 5.50 -3.38
N HIS A 29 -4.05 6.25 -2.65
CA HIS A 29 -5.35 6.70 -3.12
C HIS A 29 -5.23 7.66 -4.30
N ALA A 30 -4.34 8.65 -4.22
CA ALA A 30 -4.07 9.60 -5.29
C ALA A 30 -3.56 8.91 -6.57
N LEU A 31 -2.81 7.81 -6.42
CA LEU A 31 -2.31 7.01 -7.54
C LEU A 31 -3.34 6.03 -8.11
N SER A 32 -4.39 5.70 -7.36
CA SER A 32 -5.34 4.64 -7.68
C SER A 32 -6.16 4.95 -8.94
N GLU A 33 -6.70 6.17 -9.03
CA GLU A 33 -7.49 6.61 -10.18
C GLU A 33 -6.65 6.75 -11.46
N PRO A 34 -5.48 7.44 -11.45
CA PRO A 34 -4.57 7.43 -12.59
C PRO A 34 -4.10 6.04 -12.99
N CYS A 35 -3.90 5.14 -12.01
CA CYS A 35 -3.53 3.76 -12.31
C CYS A 35 -4.67 2.97 -12.93
N PHE A 36 -5.94 3.21 -12.55
CA PHE A 36 -7.09 2.51 -13.11
C PHE A 36 -7.29 2.84 -14.59
N ASN A 37 -7.09 4.11 -14.97
CA ASN A 37 -7.08 4.60 -16.35
C ASN A 37 -8.25 4.03 -17.18
N ASP A 38 -9.48 4.36 -16.75
CA ASP A 38 -10.74 3.92 -17.37
C ASP A 38 -10.83 2.41 -17.63
N GLY A 39 -10.31 1.61 -16.69
CA GLY A 39 -10.35 0.14 -16.77
C GLY A 39 -9.19 -0.49 -17.54
N LYS A 40 -8.19 0.28 -17.95
CA LYS A 40 -6.94 -0.21 -18.53
C LYS A 40 -5.76 0.13 -17.65
N PRO A 41 -5.45 -0.71 -16.65
CA PRO A 41 -4.50 -0.32 -15.63
C PRO A 41 -3.10 -0.02 -16.15
N LEU A 42 -2.50 1.07 -15.66
CA LEU A 42 -1.13 1.43 -16.00
C LEU A 42 -0.13 0.53 -15.26
N GLY A 43 0.94 0.15 -15.96
CA GLY A 43 2.11 -0.47 -15.33
C GLY A 43 2.88 0.51 -14.45
N ALA A 44 3.77 -0.02 -13.60
CA ALA A 44 4.54 0.79 -12.65
C ALA A 44 5.34 1.93 -13.29
N LEU A 45 5.99 1.68 -14.44
CA LEU A 45 6.81 2.69 -15.13
C LEU A 45 5.97 3.81 -15.77
N PRO A 46 4.90 3.51 -16.55
CA PRO A 46 3.97 4.53 -17.02
C PRO A 46 3.35 5.36 -15.87
N LEU A 47 2.91 4.70 -14.80
CA LEU A 47 2.33 5.36 -13.63
C LEU A 47 3.34 6.29 -12.94
N GLN A 48 4.59 5.84 -12.79
CA GLN A 48 5.66 6.68 -12.25
C GLN A 48 5.89 7.92 -13.10
N ARG A 49 5.98 7.79 -14.44
CA ARG A 49 6.17 8.94 -15.33
C ARG A 49 5.02 9.93 -15.23
N ALA A 50 3.78 9.45 -15.11
CA ALA A 50 2.59 10.29 -15.03
C ALA A 50 2.45 11.02 -13.68
N CYS A 51 2.66 10.31 -12.57
CA CYS A 51 2.24 10.79 -11.25
C CYS A 51 3.38 11.12 -10.28
N TYR A 52 4.64 10.70 -10.55
CA TYR A 52 5.74 10.88 -9.58
C TYR A 52 5.93 12.33 -9.15
N HIS A 53 5.80 13.28 -10.08
CA HIS A 53 5.94 14.71 -9.77
C HIS A 53 4.83 15.26 -8.89
N GLN A 54 3.65 14.62 -8.88
CA GLN A 54 2.50 15.03 -8.07
C GLN A 54 2.58 14.48 -6.65
N VAL A 55 3.21 13.31 -6.45
CA VAL A 55 3.29 12.63 -5.15
C VAL A 55 4.65 12.75 -4.45
N LYS A 56 5.69 13.25 -5.14
CA LYS A 56 7.02 13.46 -4.53
C LYS A 56 6.96 14.55 -3.46
N GLY A 57 7.69 14.34 -2.36
CA GLY A 57 7.79 15.30 -1.25
C GLY A 57 6.89 14.98 -0.07
N SER A 58 5.77 14.28 -0.27
CA SER A 58 4.93 13.79 0.83
C SER A 58 5.56 12.62 1.58
N LEU A 59 6.37 11.82 0.89
CA LEU A 59 7.10 10.68 1.43
C LEU A 59 8.55 10.70 0.96
N SER A 60 9.38 9.87 1.58
CA SER A 60 10.70 9.58 1.03
C SER A 60 10.59 9.03 -0.41
N ALA A 61 11.63 9.25 -1.23
CA ALA A 61 11.64 8.81 -2.62
C ALA A 61 11.42 7.29 -2.74
N GLN A 62 12.02 6.51 -1.83
CA GLN A 62 11.87 5.05 -1.79
C GLN A 62 10.43 4.64 -1.47
N MET A 63 9.78 5.26 -0.49
CA MET A 63 8.40 4.96 -0.15
C MET A 63 7.44 5.37 -1.27
N THR A 64 7.69 6.50 -1.93
CA THR A 64 6.93 6.95 -3.09
C THR A 64 6.97 5.92 -4.22
N ILE A 65 8.16 5.42 -4.56
CA ILE A 65 8.34 4.38 -5.58
C ILE A 65 7.66 3.07 -5.15
N SER A 66 7.78 2.69 -3.88
CA SER A 66 7.09 1.51 -3.33
C SER A 66 5.58 1.63 -3.46
N ALA A 67 4.99 2.79 -3.15
CA ALA A 67 3.55 3.03 -3.30
C ALA A 67 3.10 2.83 -4.75
N ILE A 68 3.80 3.45 -5.71
CA ILE A 68 3.52 3.32 -7.15
C ILE A 68 3.55 1.84 -7.59
N ARG A 69 4.61 1.11 -7.19
CA ARG A 69 4.74 -0.32 -7.51
C ARG A 69 3.61 -1.14 -6.90
N LEU A 70 3.25 -0.90 -5.64
CA LEU A 70 2.18 -1.62 -4.96
C LEU A 70 0.81 -1.37 -5.59
N VAL A 71 0.49 -0.11 -5.94
CA VAL A 71 -0.77 0.20 -6.62
C VAL A 71 -0.84 -0.54 -7.96
N SER A 72 0.17 -0.38 -8.82
CA SER A 72 0.18 -1.08 -10.12
C SER A 72 0.13 -2.61 -9.99
N ALA A 73 0.82 -3.19 -8.99
CA ALA A 73 0.81 -4.62 -8.73
C ALA A 73 -0.57 -5.12 -8.26
N ALA A 74 -1.31 -4.31 -7.49
CA ALA A 74 -2.66 -4.66 -7.07
C ALA A 74 -3.61 -4.82 -8.27
N TYR A 75 -3.54 -3.90 -9.24
CA TYR A 75 -4.33 -4.00 -10.48
C TYR A 75 -3.89 -5.15 -11.37
N ALA A 76 -2.57 -5.36 -11.52
CA ALA A 76 -2.04 -6.50 -12.26
C ALA A 76 -2.48 -7.83 -11.64
N SER A 77 -2.47 -7.93 -10.30
CA SER A 77 -2.94 -9.10 -9.57
C SER A 77 -4.44 -9.36 -9.78
N GLY A 78 -5.28 -8.33 -9.68
CA GLY A 78 -6.72 -8.45 -9.97
C GLY A 78 -6.98 -8.97 -11.39
N THR A 79 -6.26 -8.44 -12.36
CA THR A 79 -6.34 -8.85 -13.77
C THR A 79 -5.92 -10.31 -13.96
N SER A 80 -4.77 -10.70 -13.41
CA SER A 80 -4.25 -12.08 -13.47
C SER A 80 -5.21 -13.08 -12.81
N ASN A 81 -5.81 -12.69 -11.69
CA ASN A 81 -6.79 -13.50 -10.96
C ASN A 81 -8.21 -13.47 -11.57
N LYS A 82 -8.38 -12.97 -12.80
CA LYS A 82 -9.68 -12.86 -13.52
C LYS A 82 -10.74 -12.07 -12.75
N LYS A 83 -10.30 -11.17 -11.86
CA LYS A 83 -11.13 -10.26 -11.07
C LYS A 83 -10.63 -8.84 -11.27
N PRO A 84 -10.72 -8.28 -12.50
CA PRO A 84 -10.27 -6.92 -12.76
C PRO A 84 -11.06 -5.95 -11.89
N ALA A 85 -10.38 -4.89 -11.43
CA ALA A 85 -11.05 -3.82 -10.70
C ALA A 85 -12.07 -3.14 -11.62
N GLN A 86 -13.27 -2.88 -11.13
CA GLN A 86 -14.32 -2.13 -11.85
C GLN A 86 -14.29 -0.63 -11.53
N ARG A 87 -13.49 -0.25 -10.53
CA ARG A 87 -13.35 1.10 -10.00
C ARG A 87 -11.96 1.27 -9.38
N PRO A 88 -11.50 2.50 -9.15
CA PRO A 88 -10.29 2.73 -8.40
C PRO A 88 -10.29 2.00 -7.05
N PHE A 89 -9.15 1.40 -6.69
CA PHE A 89 -9.00 0.74 -5.40
C PHE A 89 -9.03 1.76 -4.26
N LEU A 90 -9.74 1.39 -3.20
CA LEU A 90 -9.69 2.09 -1.93
C LEU A 90 -8.77 1.32 -0.98
N PHE A 91 -7.57 1.86 -0.75
CA PHE A 91 -6.57 1.31 0.16
C PHE A 91 -6.98 1.53 1.61
N LYS A 92 -7.77 0.60 2.15
CA LYS A 92 -8.21 0.67 3.55
C LYS A 92 -7.06 0.35 4.51
N LYS A 93 -7.14 0.90 5.73
CA LYS A 93 -6.36 0.40 6.87
C LYS A 93 -6.60 -1.10 6.97
N ALA A 94 -5.53 -1.89 6.77
CA ALA A 94 -5.57 -3.29 7.19
C ALA A 94 -5.94 -3.28 8.66
N ARG A 95 -6.89 -4.13 9.07
CA ARG A 95 -7.17 -4.34 10.49
C ARG A 95 -5.81 -4.51 11.17
N PRO A 96 -5.54 -3.83 12.31
CA PRO A 96 -4.29 -4.02 13.02
C PRO A 96 -4.08 -5.52 13.14
N CYS A 97 -2.90 -6.02 12.77
CA CYS A 97 -2.57 -7.43 12.86
C CYS A 97 -2.98 -7.91 14.25
N VAL A 98 -4.10 -8.63 14.36
CA VAL A 98 -4.54 -9.18 15.64
C VAL A 98 -3.56 -10.29 15.92
N VAL A 99 -2.64 -10.03 16.83
CA VAL A 99 -1.78 -11.05 17.41
C VAL A 99 -2.71 -12.06 18.08
N PRO A 100 -2.75 -13.33 17.65
CA PRO A 100 -3.50 -14.35 18.36
C PRO A 100 -2.91 -14.44 19.78
N GLY A 101 -3.64 -13.98 20.80
CA GLY A 101 -3.22 -14.07 22.19
C GLY A 101 -3.33 -12.81 23.04
N ARG A 102 -3.61 -11.61 22.49
CA ARG A 102 -3.97 -10.43 23.31
C ARG A 102 -5.40 -10.00 23.03
N LYS A 103 -6.27 -10.20 24.02
CA LYS A 103 -7.61 -9.60 24.08
C LYS A 103 -7.43 -8.07 24.01
N ALA A 104 -8.03 -7.44 23.01
CA ALA A 104 -8.19 -6.00 22.98
C ALA A 104 -9.02 -5.60 24.20
N TRP A 105 -8.42 -4.86 25.12
CA TRP A 105 -9.17 -4.18 26.18
C TRP A 105 -9.69 -2.87 25.60
N THR A 106 -11.02 -2.77 25.61
CA THR A 106 -11.93 -1.61 25.50
C THR A 106 -11.41 -0.34 24.84
#